data_AF-A0A2Z6MJF4-F1
#
_entry.id   AF-A0A2Z6MJF4-F1
#
_cell.length_a   1.000
_cell.length_b   1.000
_cell.length_c   1.000
_cell.angle_alpha   90.00
_cell.angle_beta   90.00
_cell.angle_gamma   90.00
#
_symmetry.space_group_name_H-M   'P 1'
#
loop_
_entity.id
_entity.type
_entity.pdbx_description
1 polymer ?
#
loop_
_entity_poly.entity_id
_entity_poly.type
_entity_poly.pdbx_seq_one_letter_code
_entity_poly.pdbx_strand_id
1 'polypeptide(L)'
;MGRVIRAQHKGAGSVFKSHTHHRKGPARFRSLDFEERNGYVKGVVVTDIIHDPGRGAPLAKVTFRHPFGYKKQNELFVVAE
;
A
#
# COMPACT_ATOMS: atom_id res chain seq x y z
N MET A 1 2.18 11.30 42.68
CA MET A 1 2.00 11.29 41.21
C MET A 1 3.26 10.70 40.58
N GLY A 2 3.15 9.56 39.90
CA GLY A 2 4.30 8.82 39.35
C GLY A 2 4.72 9.25 37.95
N ARG A 3 5.90 8.82 37.51
CA ARG A 3 6.42 9.06 36.15
C ARG A 3 5.66 8.21 35.13
N VAL A 4 5.33 8.80 33.98
CA VAL A 4 4.68 8.11 32.84
C VAL A 4 5.58 6.97 32.34
N ILE A 5 5.03 5.76 32.26
CA ILE A 5 5.78 4.58 31.80
C ILE A 5 5.98 4.61 30.28
N ARG A 6 7.02 3.93 29.79
CA ARG A 6 7.34 3.86 28.35
C ARG A 6 6.16 3.40 27.50
N ALA A 7 5.31 2.50 28.01
CA ALA A 7 4.13 2.02 27.30
C ALA A 7 3.12 3.14 27.01
N GLN A 8 2.87 4.02 27.98
CA GLN A 8 1.97 5.17 27.82
C GLN A 8 2.55 6.22 26.86
N HIS A 9 3.87 6.38 26.82
CA HIS A 9 4.55 7.34 25.95
C HIS A 9 4.50 6.96 24.45
N LYS A 10 4.22 5.70 24.11
CA LYS A 10 4.13 5.25 22.71
C LYS A 10 2.91 5.81 21.97
N GLY A 11 1.83 6.17 22.68
CA GLY A 11 0.59 6.70 22.08
C GLY A 11 0.62 8.20 21.77
N ALA A 12 1.56 8.96 22.34
CA ALA A 12 1.61 10.42 22.24
C ALA A 12 2.10 10.94 20.86
N GLY A 13 2.53 10.06 19.96
CA GLY A 13 3.01 10.46 18.63
C GLY A 13 4.28 11.30 18.65
N SER A 14 5.13 11.15 19.67
CA SER A 14 6.43 11.82 19.78
C SER A 14 7.53 10.95 19.12
N VAL A 15 8.45 10.41 19.93
CA VAL A 15 9.67 9.71 19.49
C VAL A 15 9.36 8.34 18.85
N PHE A 16 8.21 7.73 19.17
CA PHE A 16 7.87 6.37 18.73
C PHE A 16 7.09 6.29 17.41
N LYS A 17 7.12 7.36 16.59
CA LYS A 17 6.52 7.35 15.26
C LYS A 17 7.25 6.39 14.32
N SER A 18 6.52 5.83 13.35
CA SER A 18 7.11 4.98 12.33
C SER A 18 7.97 5.80 11.37
N HIS A 19 9.15 5.26 11.03
CA HIS A 19 10.03 5.84 10.01
C HIS A 19 9.51 5.45 8.62
N THR A 20 8.79 6.34 7.95
CA THR A 20 8.11 6.06 6.68
C THR A 20 8.69 6.77 5.47
N HIS A 21 9.80 7.51 5.61
CA HIS A 21 10.39 8.32 4.53
C HIS A 21 10.72 7.52 3.26
N HIS A 22 11.16 6.26 3.40
CA HIS A 22 11.51 5.40 2.27
C HIS A 22 10.39 4.43 1.84
N ARG A 23 9.22 4.48 2.49
CA ARG A 23 8.06 3.64 2.13
C ARG A 23 7.59 4.02 0.72
N LYS A 24 7.45 3.03 -0.14
CA LYS A 24 7.03 3.20 -1.54
C LYS A 24 5.55 3.54 -1.67
N GLY A 25 4.75 3.09 -0.71
CA GLY A 25 3.33 3.41 -0.64
C GLY A 25 2.55 2.34 0.11
N PRO A 26 1.24 2.58 0.34
CA PRO A 26 0.38 1.60 0.96
C PRO A 26 0.08 0.48 -0.05
N ALA A 27 0.45 -0.76 0.29
CA ALA A 27 0.04 -1.92 -0.49
C ALA A 27 -1.41 -2.27 -0.13
N ARG A 28 -2.32 -2.08 -1.09
CA ARG A 28 -3.77 -2.24 -0.90
C ARG A 28 -4.37 -2.74 -2.20
N PHE A 29 -5.48 -3.45 -2.09
CA PHE A 29 -6.31 -3.74 -3.25
C PHE A 29 -6.90 -2.45 -3.84
N ARG A 30 -7.29 -2.53 -5.11
CA ARG A 30 -8.09 -1.52 -5.81
C ARG A 30 -9.33 -1.19 -5.00
N SER A 31 -9.81 0.04 -5.17
CA SER A 31 -11.15 0.39 -4.71
C SER A 31 -12.18 -0.46 -5.45
N LEU A 32 -12.93 -1.29 -4.70
CA LEU A 32 -13.95 -2.16 -5.27
C LEU A 32 -14.96 -1.35 -6.09
N ASP A 33 -14.93 -1.54 -7.40
CA ASP A 33 -15.77 -0.85 -8.35
C ASP A 33 -16.75 -1.80 -9.05
N PHE A 34 -17.60 -1.26 -9.92
CA PHE A 34 -18.64 -2.05 -10.60
C PHE A 34 -18.05 -3.17 -11.46
N GLU A 35 -16.87 -2.96 -12.08
CA GLU A 35 -16.24 -3.95 -12.94
C GLU A 35 -15.74 -5.16 -12.15
N GLU A 36 -15.11 -4.97 -10.99
CA GLU A 36 -14.68 -6.06 -10.12
C GLU A 36 -15.85 -6.74 -9.39
N ARG A 37 -16.96 -6.03 -9.16
CA ARG A 37 -18.12 -6.61 -8.50
C ARG A 37 -18.89 -7.58 -9.40
N ASN A 38 -19.02 -7.24 -10.68
CA ASN A 38 -19.86 -7.99 -11.64
C ASN A 38 -19.04 -8.74 -12.71
N GLY A 39 -17.73 -8.54 -12.75
CA GLY A 39 -16.85 -9.13 -13.76
C GLY A 39 -15.42 -9.22 -13.25
N TYR A 40 -14.46 -9.09 -14.17
CA TYR A 40 -13.04 -9.10 -13.85
C TYR A 40 -12.33 -7.97 -14.59
N VAL A 41 -11.34 -7.37 -13.93
CA VAL A 41 -10.46 -6.37 -14.54
C VAL A 41 -9.07 -6.97 -14.64
N LYS A 42 -8.54 -7.09 -15.86
CA LYS A 42 -7.17 -7.53 -16.07
C LYS A 42 -6.22 -6.34 -15.97
N GLY A 43 -5.43 -6.31 -14.90
CA GLY A 43 -4.26 -5.45 -14.80
C GLY A 43 -3.07 -6.06 -15.53
N VAL A 44 -2.16 -5.22 -16.01
CA VAL A 44 -0.84 -5.66 -16.44
C VAL A 44 0.14 -5.26 -15.35
N VAL A 45 1.05 -6.17 -14.97
CA VAL A 45 2.22 -5.79 -14.15
C VAL A 45 3.18 -5.09 -15.09
N VAL A 46 3.31 -3.75 -14.98
CA VAL A 46 3.90 -2.93 -16.05
C VAL A 46 5.37 -2.62 -15.84
N THR A 47 5.86 -2.63 -14.60
CA THR A 47 7.18 -2.07 -14.32
C THR A 47 8.08 -3.05 -13.60
N ASP A 48 7.90 -3.33 -12.31
CA ASP A 48 8.82 -4.20 -11.56
C ASP A 48 8.19 -4.76 -10.27
N ILE A 49 8.80 -5.83 -9.76
CA ILE A 49 8.68 -6.25 -8.36
C ILE A 49 9.67 -5.41 -7.54
N ILE A 50 9.14 -4.52 -6.69
CA ILE A 50 9.93 -3.55 -5.93
C ILE A 50 10.06 -3.96 -4.46
N HIS A 51 11.20 -3.61 -3.85
CA HIS A 51 11.40 -3.71 -2.41
C HIS A 51 10.86 -2.46 -1.68
N ASP A 52 10.10 -2.68 -0.60
CA ASP A 52 9.60 -1.63 0.30
C ASP A 52 10.30 -1.73 1.68
N PRO A 53 11.12 -0.74 2.07
CA PRO A 53 11.84 -0.77 3.34
C PRO A 53 10.90 -0.90 4.56
N GLY A 54 11.19 -1.89 5.40
CA GLY A 54 10.34 -2.24 6.55
C GLY A 54 9.18 -3.18 6.21
N ARG A 55 9.20 -3.80 5.03
CA ARG A 55 8.32 -4.89 4.61
C ARG A 55 9.16 -6.06 4.09
N GLY A 56 8.87 -7.28 4.53
CA GLY A 56 9.54 -8.50 4.06
C GLY A 56 9.04 -8.97 2.70
N ALA A 57 7.74 -8.82 2.44
CA ALA A 57 7.13 -9.15 1.15
C ALA A 57 7.41 -8.06 0.11
N PRO A 58 7.73 -8.43 -1.14
CA PRO A 58 7.90 -7.45 -2.20
C PRO A 58 6.56 -6.88 -2.68
N LEU A 59 6.60 -5.73 -3.35
CA LEU A 59 5.44 -5.07 -3.92
C LEU A 59 5.45 -5.16 -5.45
N ALA A 60 4.29 -5.37 -6.04
CA ALA A 60 4.09 -5.28 -7.49
C ALA A 60 3.39 -3.97 -7.82
N LYS A 61 3.93 -3.24 -8.80
CA LYS A 61 3.24 -2.10 -9.40
C LYS A 61 2.39 -2.58 -10.58
N VAL A 62 1.08 -2.63 -10.36
CA VAL A 62 0.09 -3.08 -11.34
C VAL A 62 -0.58 -1.86 -11.96
N THR A 63 -0.70 -1.86 -13.29
CA THR A 63 -1.42 -0.81 -14.00
C THR A 63 -2.74 -1.35 -14.53
N PHE A 64 -3.82 -0.70 -14.15
CA PHE A 64 -5.15 -0.92 -14.67
C PHE A 64 -5.55 0.18 -15.65
N ARG A 65 -6.45 -0.16 -16.56
CA ARG A 65 -7.14 0.83 -17.38
C ARG A 65 -8.30 1.41 -16.56
N HIS A 66 -8.48 2.73 -16.63
CA HIS A 66 -9.60 3.37 -15.95
C HIS A 66 -10.92 3.05 -16.69
N PRO A 67 -12.01 2.68 -15.99
CA PRO A 67 -13.29 2.30 -16.62
C PRO A 67 -13.91 3.45 -17.44
N PHE A 68 -14.02 4.62 -16.82
CA PHE A 68 -14.79 5.74 -17.39
C PHE A 68 -13.97 6.74 -18.21
N GLY A 69 -12.66 6.58 -18.35
CA GLY A 69 -11.83 7.60 -18.99
C GLY A 69 -10.50 7.07 -19.53
N TYR A 70 -9.88 7.83 -20.43
CA TYR A 70 -8.57 7.48 -20.99
C TYR A 70 -7.45 7.83 -20.00
N LYS A 71 -7.34 7.01 -18.93
CA LYS A 71 -6.29 7.12 -17.90
C LYS A 71 -5.81 5.72 -17.51
N LYS A 72 -4.56 5.64 -17.06
CA LYS A 72 -3.97 4.44 -16.47
C LYS A 72 -3.90 4.63 -14.95
N GLN A 73 -4.47 3.71 -14.19
CA GLN A 73 -4.40 3.70 -12.73
C GLN A 73 -3.26 2.79 -12.30
N ASN A 74 -2.28 3.33 -11.56
CA ASN A 74 -1.18 2.57 -11.03
C ASN A 74 -1.44 2.27 -9.56
N GLU A 75 -1.42 0.99 -9.21
CA GLU A 75 -1.67 0.51 -7.85
C GLU A 75 -0.54 -0.42 -7.38
N LEU A 76 -0.37 -0.49 -6.07
CA LEU A 76 0.69 -1.26 -5.41
C LEU A 76 0.06 -2.45 -4.69
N PHE A 77 0.37 -3.66 -5.16
CA PHE A 77 -0.09 -4.91 -4.56
C PHE A 77 1.05 -5.60 -3.81
N VAL A 78 0.66 -6.45 -2.87
CA VAL A 78 1.58 -7.44 -2.31
C VAL A 78 1.72 -8.57 -3.31
N VAL A 79 2.95 -8.99 -3.57
CA VAL A 79 3.21 -10.12 -4.46
C VAL A 79 2.84 -11.43 -3.76
N ALA A 80 2.17 -12.32 -4.49
CA ALA A 80 1.99 -13.71 -4.10
C ALA A 80 3.09 -14.58 -4.72
N GLU A 81 3.50 -15.64 -4.01
CA GLU A 81 4.47 -16.65 -4.47
C GLU A 81 3.87 -17.57 -5.55
#